data_AF-A0A7C2JEK0-F1
#
_entry.id   AF-A0A7C2JEK0-F1
#
_cell.length_a   1.000
_cell.length_b   1.000
_cell.length_c   1.000
_cell.angle_alpha   90.00
_cell.angle_beta   90.00
_cell.angle_gamma   90.00
#
_symmetry.space_group_name_H-M   'P 1'
#
loop_
_entity.id
_entity.type
_entity.pdbx_description
1 polymer ?
#
loop_
_entity_poly.entity_id
_entity_poly.type
_entity_poly.pdbx_seq_one_letter_code
_entity_poly.pdbx_strand_id
1 'polypeptide(L)'
;MINQIHLSDTVKNKLPGIKFGTVTSGNIRVVKEMETFDQSLNDLIIFLKNKFGDQPLSGDPIISAVRRLYYRVGWEPTRYRPSSEALIRRI
;
A
#
# COMPACT_ATOMS: atom_id res chain seq x y z
N MET A 1 -20.96 13.52 2.23
CA MET A 1 -20.14 14.49 1.47
C MET A 1 -19.12 13.70 0.66
N ILE A 2 -19.08 13.89 -0.65
CA ILE A 2 -18.03 13.29 -1.49
C ILE A 2 -16.80 14.17 -1.33
N ASN A 3 -15.73 13.66 -0.71
CA ASN A 3 -14.47 14.38 -0.60
C ASN A 3 -13.86 14.54 -2.01
N GLN A 4 -13.76 15.78 -2.49
CA GLN A 4 -13.04 16.08 -3.73
C GLN A 4 -11.52 15.99 -3.50
N ILE A 5 -10.83 15.25 -4.37
CA ILE A 5 -9.37 15.19 -4.39
C ILE A 5 -8.86 16.30 -5.29
N HIS A 6 -8.07 17.21 -4.73
CA HIS A 6 -7.33 18.20 -5.49
C HIS A 6 -5.89 17.72 -5.70
N LEU A 7 -5.47 17.65 -6.96
CA LEU A 7 -4.10 17.26 -7.33
C LEU A 7 -3.28 18.51 -7.64
N SER A 8 -2.09 18.60 -7.06
CA SER A 8 -1.12 19.63 -7.42
C SER A 8 -0.57 19.42 -8.82
N ASP A 9 -0.11 20.49 -9.46
CA ASP A 9 0.47 20.41 -10.80
C ASP A 9 1.76 19.59 -10.83
N THR A 10 2.53 19.58 -9.73
CA THR A 10 3.67 18.68 -9.57
C THR A 10 3.27 17.22 -9.73
N VAL A 11 2.17 16.79 -9.09
CA VAL A 11 1.68 15.41 -9.18
C VAL A 11 1.17 15.11 -10.59
N LYS A 12 0.38 16.00 -11.20
CA LYS A 12 -0.14 15.83 -12.57
C LYS A 12 0.99 15.69 -13.59
N ASN A 13 2.01 16.53 -13.49
CA ASN A 13 3.13 16.57 -14.44
C ASN A 13 4.09 15.39 -14.24
N LYS A 14 4.41 15.06 -12.98
CA LYS A 14 5.31 13.94 -12.71
C LYS A 14 4.63 12.60 -12.93
N LEU A 15 3.33 12.47 -12.74
CA LEU A 15 2.62 11.18 -12.78
C LEU A 15 1.48 11.17 -13.81
N PRO A 16 1.78 11.31 -15.12
CA PRO A 16 0.75 11.29 -16.14
C PRO A 16 0.03 9.93 -16.16
N GLY A 17 -1.30 9.95 -16.24
CA GLY A 17 -2.14 8.76 -16.36
C GLY A 17 -2.41 8.01 -15.05
N ILE A 18 -1.90 8.48 -13.90
CA ILE A 18 -2.25 7.89 -12.61
C ILE A 18 -3.70 8.24 -12.23
N LYS A 19 -4.42 7.29 -11.64
CA LYS A 19 -5.78 7.49 -11.13
C LYS A 19 -5.73 7.59 -9.62
N PHE A 20 -6.39 8.60 -9.07
CA PHE A 20 -6.56 8.77 -7.62
C PHE A 20 -8.02 8.53 -7.25
N GLY A 21 -8.23 7.93 -6.09
CA GLY A 21 -9.55 7.68 -5.53
C GLY A 21 -9.51 7.78 -4.01
N THR A 22 -10.65 8.12 -3.43
CA THR A 22 -10.86 8.14 -1.98
C THR A 22 -11.83 7.02 -1.63
N VAL A 23 -11.53 6.32 -0.54
CA VAL A 23 -12.46 5.41 0.13
C VAL A 23 -12.74 5.99 1.50
N THR A 24 -14.01 6.19 1.82
CA THR A 24 -14.46 6.69 3.12
C THR A 24 -15.27 5.61 3.81
N SER A 25 -14.98 5.37 5.08
CA SER A 25 -15.78 4.49 5.93
C SER A 25 -16.33 5.29 7.10
N GLY A 26 -17.61 5.11 7.42
CA GLY A 26 -18.29 5.72 8.55
C GLY A 26 -18.53 4.70 9.66
N ASN A 27 -18.90 5.18 10.85
CA ASN A 27 -19.26 4.33 12.00
C ASN A 27 -18.16 3.34 12.42
N ILE A 28 -16.89 3.78 12.39
CA ILE A 28 -15.78 2.98 12.91
C ILE A 28 -15.90 2.87 14.42
N ARG A 29 -16.05 1.65 14.92
CA ARG A 29 -15.98 1.34 16.35
C ARG A 29 -14.63 0.72 16.67
N VAL A 30 -13.85 1.41 17.48
CA VAL A 30 -12.62 0.83 18.06
C VAL A 30 -13.04 -0.07 19.22
N VAL A 31 -12.71 -1.35 19.13
CA VAL A 31 -12.90 -2.32 20.20
C VAL A 31 -11.53 -2.81 20.65
N LYS A 32 -11.41 -3.14 21.94
CA LYS A 32 -10.16 -3.65 22.51
C LYS A 32 -9.81 -5.03 21.93
N GLU A 33 -10.83 -5.87 21.77
CA GLU A 33 -10.72 -7.27 21.35
C GLU A 33 -11.85 -7.56 20.36
N MET A 34 -11.53 -8.34 19.33
CA MET A 34 -12.47 -8.87 18.35
C MET A 34 -12.13 -10.35 18.17
N GLU A 35 -13.10 -11.23 18.40
CA GLU A 35 -12.90 -12.68 18.43
C GLU A 35 -12.23 -13.22 17.15
N THR A 36 -12.55 -12.62 16.00
CA THR A 36 -12.04 -13.04 14.69
C THR A 36 -10.74 -12.35 14.28
N PHE A 37 -10.18 -11.46 15.10
CA PHE A 37 -9.02 -10.66 14.71
C PHE A 37 -7.80 -11.51 14.45
N ASP A 38 -7.44 -12.39 15.39
CA ASP A 38 -6.25 -13.23 15.28
C ASP A 38 -6.36 -14.19 14.09
N GLN A 39 -7.55 -14.79 13.89
CA GLN A 39 -7.79 -15.66 12.74
C GLN A 39 -7.63 -14.89 11.42
N SER A 40 -8.27 -13.71 11.29
CA SER A 40 -8.20 -12.89 10.09
C SER A 40 -6.78 -12.41 9.80
N LEU A 41 -6.02 -12.09 10.85
CA LEU A 41 -4.63 -11.69 10.75
C LEU A 41 -3.74 -12.86 10.30
N ASN A 42 -3.95 -14.05 10.86
CA ASN A 42 -3.22 -15.25 10.48
C ASN A 42 -3.50 -15.66 9.04
N ASP A 43 -4.75 -15.60 8.60
CA ASP A 43 -5.14 -15.88 7.20
C ASP A 43 -4.46 -14.90 6.23
N LEU A 44 -4.42 -13.62 6.59
CA LEU A 44 -3.70 -12.60 5.83
C LEU A 44 -2.20 -12.89 5.78
N ILE A 45 -1.59 -13.29 6.90
CA ILE A 45 -0.17 -13.65 6.97
C ILE A 45 0.14 -14.83 6.05
N ILE A 46 -0.67 -15.89 6.09
CA ILE A 46 -0.52 -17.07 5.23
C ILE A 46 -0.63 -16.66 3.76
N PHE A 47 -1.64 -15.87 3.41
CA PHE A 47 -1.80 -15.35 2.05
C PHE A 47 -0.57 -14.56 1.59
N LEU A 48 -0.06 -13.65 2.43
CA LEU A 48 1.09 -12.82 2.08
C LEU A 48 2.36 -13.67 1.94
N LYS A 49 2.58 -14.66 2.80
CA LYS A 49 3.70 -15.59 2.69
C LYS A 49 3.63 -16.42 1.41
N ASN A 50 2.47 -16.94 1.06
CA ASN A 50 2.29 -17.67 -0.19
C ASN A 50 2.47 -16.78 -1.42
N LYS A 51 2.05 -15.52 -1.34
CA LYS A 51 2.17 -14.58 -2.46
C LYS A 51 3.60 -14.07 -2.67
N PHE A 52 4.36 -13.89 -1.59
CA PHE A 52 5.62 -13.15 -1.61
C PHE A 52 6.85 -13.94 -1.11
N GLY A 53 6.67 -15.16 -0.59
CA GLY A 53 7.73 -15.89 0.13
C GLY A 53 8.83 -16.49 -0.75
N ASP A 54 8.49 -16.91 -1.97
CA ASP A 54 9.42 -17.67 -2.82
C ASP A 54 10.35 -16.80 -3.67
N GLN A 55 10.16 -15.48 -3.68
CA GLN A 55 10.89 -14.56 -4.55
C GLN A 55 11.21 -13.24 -3.83
N PRO A 56 12.32 -12.56 -4.20
CA PRO A 56 12.58 -11.22 -3.71
C PRO A 56 11.40 -10.29 -4.02
N LEU A 57 10.94 -9.51 -3.04
CA LEU A 57 9.84 -8.54 -3.23
C LEU A 57 10.04 -7.57 -4.41
N SER A 58 11.29 -7.28 -4.78
CA SER A 58 11.61 -6.45 -5.95
C SER A 58 11.22 -7.08 -7.30
N GLY A 59 11.07 -8.41 -7.34
CA GLY A 59 10.61 -9.16 -8.50
C GLY A 59 9.09 -9.11 -8.69
N ASP A 60 8.32 -8.75 -7.66
CA ASP A 60 6.87 -8.62 -7.79
C ASP A 60 6.52 -7.39 -8.66
N PRO A 61 5.67 -7.55 -9.69
CA PRO A 61 5.38 -6.47 -10.64
C PRO A 61 4.64 -5.29 -10.00
N ILE A 62 3.84 -5.51 -8.97
CA ILE A 62 3.10 -4.47 -8.26
C ILE A 62 4.07 -3.66 -7.39
N ILE A 63 4.90 -4.33 -6.59
CA ILE A 63 5.91 -3.67 -5.75
C ILE A 63 6.89 -2.89 -6.63
N SER A 64 7.33 -3.48 -7.74
CA SER A 64 8.20 -2.81 -8.72
C SER A 64 7.53 -1.57 -9.34
N ALA A 65 6.24 -1.61 -9.65
CA ALA A 65 5.49 -0.45 -10.14
C ALA A 65 5.41 0.68 -9.11
N VAL A 66 5.17 0.36 -7.84
CA VAL A 66 5.17 1.34 -6.75
C VAL A 66 6.55 1.95 -6.54
N ARG A 67 7.63 1.16 -6.65
CA ARG A 67 9.00 1.70 -6.59
C ARG A 67 9.28 2.68 -7.72
N ARG A 68 8.87 2.35 -8.97
CA ARG A 68 8.99 3.28 -10.11
C ARG A 68 8.21 4.57 -9.88
N LEU A 69 7.03 4.49 -9.26
CA LEU A 69 6.25 5.66 -8.86
C LEU A 69 7.05 6.58 -7.93
N TYR A 70 7.67 6.01 -6.89
CA TYR A 70 8.50 6.75 -5.93
C TYR A 70 9.68 7.44 -6.61
N TYR A 71 10.43 6.71 -7.45
CA TYR A 71 11.53 7.30 -8.22
C TYR A 71 11.06 8.48 -9.08
N ARG A 72 9.90 8.35 -9.73
CA ARG A 72 9.36 9.39 -10.62
C ARG A 72 8.96 10.66 -9.88
N VAL A 73 8.58 10.58 -8.60
CA VAL A 73 8.34 11.77 -7.76
C VAL A 73 9.61 12.34 -7.12
N GLY A 74 10.74 11.65 -7.21
CA GLY A 74 12.04 12.05 -6.66
C GLY A 74 12.35 11.41 -5.30
N TRP A 75 11.64 10.36 -4.92
CA TRP A 75 11.90 9.60 -3.70
C TRP A 75 12.68 8.34 -4.01
N GLU A 76 13.70 8.07 -3.20
CA GLU A 76 14.47 6.83 -3.26
C GLU A 76 13.75 5.77 -2.40
N PRO A 77 13.12 4.74 -3.01
CA PRO A 77 12.26 3.79 -2.30
C PRO A 77 13.03 2.80 -1.43
N THR A 78 14.35 2.68 -1.53
CA THR A 78 15.13 1.87 -0.57
C THR A 78 15.41 2.62 0.73
N ARG A 79 15.44 3.97 0.70
CA ARG A 79 15.51 4.86 1.87
C ARG A 79 14.13 5.17 2.45
N TYR A 80 13.14 5.46 1.60
CA TYR A 80 11.75 5.75 1.97
C TYR A 80 10.83 4.70 1.38
N ARG A 81 10.87 3.48 1.95
CA ARG A 81 10.08 2.35 1.45
C ARG A 81 8.58 2.64 1.48
N PRO A 82 7.82 2.26 0.44
CA PRO A 82 6.37 2.25 0.51
C PRO A 82 5.90 1.49 1.75
N SER A 83 4.89 2.01 2.45
CA SER A 83 4.40 1.43 3.70
C SER A 83 3.97 -0.02 3.54
N SER A 84 3.34 -0.35 2.41
CA SER A 84 2.97 -1.72 2.05
C SER A 84 4.17 -2.65 1.92
N GLU A 85 5.24 -2.24 1.21
CA GLU A 85 6.46 -3.05 1.09
C GLU A 85 7.13 -3.21 2.47
N ALA A 86 7.18 -2.14 3.27
CA ALA A 86 7.78 -2.19 4.60
C ALA A 86 7.02 -3.12 5.55
N LEU A 87 5.71 -3.23 5.42
CA LEU A 87 4.87 -4.12 6.21
C LEU A 87 5.10 -5.59 5.82
N ILE A 88 5.08 -5.90 4.51
CA ILE A 88 5.26 -7.27 4.01
C ILE A 88 6.61 -7.86 4.49
N ARG A 89 7.68 -7.06 4.55
CA ARG A 89 8.99 -7.53 5.04
C ARG A 89 9.05 -7.93 6.52
N ARG A 90 8.02 -7.59 7.30
CA ARG A 90 7.93 -7.90 8.74
C ARG A 90 7.11 -9.17 9.02
N ILE A 91 6.57 -9.79 7.98
CA ILE A 91 5.68 -10.97 8.02
C ILE A 91 6.47 -12.19 7.53
#